data_AF-A0A2K4XE97-F1
#
_entry.id   AF-A0A2K4XE97-F1
#
_cell.length_a   1.000
_cell.length_b   1.000
_cell.length_c   1.000
_cell.angle_alpha   90.00
_cell.angle_beta   90.00
_cell.angle_gamma   90.00
#
_symmetry.space_group_name_H-M   'P 1'
#
loop_
_entity.id
_entity.type
_entity.pdbx_description
1 polymer ?
#
loop_
_entity_poly.entity_id
_entity_poly.type
_entity_poly.pdbx_seq_one_letter_code
_entity_poly.pdbx_strand_id
1 'polypeptide(L)'
;MLTIHSQIQKNIDLIRDPNFGVVQKGVPNKKNKATVRNIHAQWKKLIEEQQATIKRQYDRGLIDWPECRSLMRADFSIEDEIYSAMMNWLSTIDLSDTLEVEYLATFIETVSSSDYSPNALVLLKYHQTILTKIKELIEHQRVHQQNTKINLVVSGLIELYFYLSVGSYTPDFIKRYELNKVDIALLLPSFYRAFSDEDSNLIMGIFEEFHPDVINEFTQLLHSSIVRHARNSSYGWMHSELLSMLAKPADVFYKNAPLIFKSLINDFDFSDIEMDYLIENLILCPLGIEGKKTQQAHIHEHLNHIKAKGAKQSIINDYQQKLDNIDSVSQEKYNKNIKTALRRITVSAPTRKSLDILLKATTDKAKVTHLKSLLLEADALKNTPKLFNINNKPTVLFRDFNFKLLVIEELMYRQEILLPKFDLDLFAKEYIKREIDREEDGYECIAEVKKYFKNVEIPMTLLEKVTQLYQDSGLNGGAVFLEHMHPFWDPGMGDEVPKVTNKAIDDLALLPNLTEIIGLENSEPSKKLLNALAERNIELEEEE
;
A
#
# COMPACT_ATOMS: atom_id res chain seq x y z
N MET A 1 16.62 10.47 40.25
CA MET A 1 17.79 9.89 39.56
C MET A 1 18.12 8.47 40.04
N LEU A 2 18.53 8.22 41.30
CA LEU A 2 18.87 6.85 41.76
C LEU A 2 17.74 5.80 41.60
N THR A 3 16.48 6.19 41.74
CA THR A 3 15.31 5.31 41.56
C THR A 3 14.93 5.07 40.09
N ILE A 4 15.21 6.04 39.20
CA ILE A 4 14.88 5.97 37.76
C ILE A 4 15.87 5.02 37.08
N HIS A 5 17.17 5.28 37.26
CA HIS A 5 18.24 4.42 36.76
C HIS A 5 18.07 2.96 37.21
N SER A 6 17.73 2.74 38.49
CA SER A 6 17.44 1.40 39.01
C SER A 6 16.24 0.73 38.32
N GLN A 7 15.20 1.50 37.96
CA GLN A 7 14.03 0.94 37.28
C GLN A 7 14.30 0.64 35.80
N ILE A 8 15.04 1.49 35.10
CA ILE A 8 15.46 1.25 33.72
C ILE A 8 16.35 0.00 33.66
N GLN A 9 17.31 -0.14 34.58
CA GLN A 9 18.17 -1.32 34.67
C GLN A 9 17.35 -2.60 34.92
N LYS A 10 16.35 -2.57 35.81
CA LYS A 10 15.45 -3.71 36.01
C LYS A 10 14.70 -4.11 34.74
N ASN A 11 14.31 -3.15 33.92
CA ASN A 11 13.63 -3.44 32.65
C ASN A 11 14.59 -4.07 31.64
N ILE A 12 15.87 -3.65 31.62
CA ILE A 12 16.93 -4.30 30.82
C ILE A 12 17.19 -5.72 31.32
N ASP A 13 17.32 -5.91 32.64
CA ASP A 13 17.54 -7.23 33.24
C ASP A 13 16.36 -8.17 32.96
N LEU A 14 15.14 -7.62 32.93
CA LEU A 14 13.94 -8.37 32.54
C LEU A 14 14.02 -8.83 31.08
N ILE A 15 14.47 -7.97 30.16
CA ILE A 15 14.66 -8.32 28.73
C ILE A 15 15.72 -9.42 28.57
N ARG A 16 16.78 -9.40 29.39
CA ARG A 16 17.82 -10.43 29.41
C ARG A 16 17.40 -11.75 30.07
N ASP A 17 16.21 -11.84 30.66
CA ASP A 17 15.71 -13.11 31.23
C ASP A 17 15.51 -14.12 30.08
N PRO A 18 16.08 -15.33 30.12
CA PRO A 18 15.83 -16.36 29.11
C PRO A 18 14.36 -16.77 28.97
N ASN A 19 13.53 -16.47 29.97
CA ASN A 19 12.08 -16.65 29.95
C ASN A 19 11.32 -15.43 29.41
N PHE A 20 12.02 -14.35 29.04
CA PHE A 20 11.42 -13.17 28.44
C PHE A 20 10.68 -13.59 27.16
N GLY A 21 9.36 -13.49 27.19
CA GLY A 21 8.52 -13.87 26.06
C GLY A 21 8.27 -15.34 25.81
N VAL A 22 8.79 -16.27 26.65
CA VAL A 22 8.65 -17.71 26.39
C VAL A 22 7.20 -18.18 26.44
N VAL A 23 6.77 -18.83 25.35
CA VAL A 23 5.48 -19.49 25.20
C VAL A 23 5.45 -20.73 26.09
N GLN A 24 4.70 -20.71 27.19
CA GLN A 24 4.22 -21.96 27.78
C GLN A 24 3.29 -22.63 26.75
N LYS A 25 3.63 -23.88 26.37
CA LYS A 25 3.00 -24.69 25.31
C LYS A 25 1.55 -24.30 24.98
N GLY A 26 1.31 -23.81 23.77
CA GLY A 26 -0.03 -23.82 23.15
C GLY A 26 -0.71 -22.48 22.85
N VAL A 27 -0.08 -21.32 23.10
CA VAL A 27 -0.67 -20.00 22.73
C VAL A 27 0.38 -19.09 22.07
N PRO A 28 0.24 -18.74 20.78
CA PRO A 28 1.21 -17.88 20.11
C PRO A 28 1.12 -16.43 20.60
N ASN A 29 2.28 -15.82 20.85
CA ASN A 29 2.55 -14.38 20.77
C ASN A 29 1.79 -13.39 21.69
N LYS A 30 0.90 -13.82 22.59
CA LYS A 30 0.15 -12.90 23.48
C LYS A 30 0.95 -12.40 24.70
N LYS A 31 1.94 -13.14 25.20
CA LYS A 31 2.69 -12.78 26.43
C LYS A 31 3.82 -11.77 26.20
N ASN A 32 4.53 -11.83 25.07
CA ASN A 32 5.60 -10.87 24.75
C ASN A 32 5.08 -9.43 24.68
N LYS A 33 3.95 -9.22 23.99
CA LYS A 33 3.26 -7.92 23.94
C LYS A 33 2.80 -7.44 25.32
N ALA A 34 2.40 -8.34 26.22
CA ALA A 34 1.95 -7.96 27.56
C ALA A 34 3.11 -7.47 28.45
N THR A 35 4.28 -8.10 28.37
CA THR A 35 5.47 -7.68 29.11
C THR A 35 6.04 -6.38 28.56
N VAL A 36 6.13 -6.23 27.23
CA VAL A 36 6.54 -4.98 26.58
C VAL A 36 5.60 -3.82 26.95
N ARG A 37 4.28 -4.04 26.92
CA ARG A 37 3.30 -3.03 27.39
C ARG A 37 3.48 -2.66 28.86
N ASN A 38 3.87 -3.61 29.71
CA ASN A 38 4.16 -3.32 31.11
C ASN A 38 5.40 -2.43 31.26
N ILE A 39 6.46 -2.70 30.48
CA ILE A 39 7.65 -1.83 30.41
C ILE A 39 7.25 -0.42 29.96
N HIS A 40 6.47 -0.30 28.88
CA HIS A 40 5.96 1.00 28.39
C HIS A 40 5.13 1.73 29.45
N ALA A 41 4.22 1.04 30.13
CA ALA A 41 3.40 1.63 31.19
C ALA A 41 4.26 2.15 32.36
N GLN A 42 5.31 1.43 32.73
CA GLN A 42 6.25 1.86 33.76
C GLN A 42 7.03 3.11 33.34
N TRP A 43 7.56 3.15 32.12
CA TRP A 43 8.27 4.32 31.61
C TRP A 43 7.36 5.54 31.47
N LYS A 44 6.14 5.36 30.94
CA LYS A 44 5.13 6.43 30.86
C LYS A 44 4.82 7.01 32.23
N LYS A 45 4.65 6.15 33.25
CA LYS A 45 4.43 6.59 34.62
C LYS A 45 5.59 7.44 35.15
N LEU A 46 6.85 7.05 34.88
CA LEU A 46 8.03 7.83 35.28
C LEU A 46 8.04 9.21 34.61
N ILE A 47 7.71 9.28 33.32
CA ILE A 47 7.60 10.54 32.56
C ILE A 47 6.49 11.43 33.16
N GLU A 48 5.31 10.86 33.44
CA GLU A 48 4.19 11.58 34.05
C GLU A 48 4.52 12.12 35.45
N GLU A 49 5.21 11.32 36.28
CA GLU A 49 5.67 11.74 37.61
C GLU A 49 6.67 12.89 37.55
N GLN A 50 7.60 12.84 36.57
CA GLN A 50 8.56 13.91 36.32
C GLN A 50 7.85 15.19 35.87
N GLN A 51 6.97 15.09 34.88
CA GLN A 51 6.17 16.21 34.37
C GLN A 51 5.22 16.80 35.43
N ALA A 52 4.71 15.99 36.36
CA ALA A 52 3.91 16.47 37.49
C ALA A 52 4.70 17.43 38.40
N THR A 53 6.03 17.27 38.48
CA THR A 53 6.89 18.21 39.23
C THR A 53 6.93 19.58 38.56
N ILE A 54 6.97 19.65 37.23
CA ILE A 54 6.89 20.89 36.46
C ILE A 54 5.50 21.51 36.60
N LYS A 55 4.44 20.70 36.47
CA LYS A 55 3.05 21.15 36.62
C LYS A 55 2.76 21.77 38.00
N ARG A 56 3.35 21.22 39.08
CA ARG A 56 3.25 21.81 40.42
C ARG A 56 3.84 23.22 40.51
N GLN A 57 4.81 23.58 39.68
CA GLN A 57 5.35 24.95 39.64
C GLN A 57 4.31 25.92 39.06
N TYR A 58 3.60 25.50 38.01
CA TYR A 58 2.47 26.24 37.45
C TYR A 58 1.31 26.35 38.45
N ASP A 59 0.91 25.24 39.08
CA ASP A 59 -0.20 25.23 40.05
C ASP A 59 0.08 26.15 41.27
N ARG A 60 1.36 26.41 41.57
CA ARG A 60 1.81 27.35 42.61
C ARG A 60 1.98 28.79 42.13
N GLY A 61 1.72 29.07 40.86
CA GLY A 61 1.88 30.39 40.24
C GLY A 61 3.34 30.83 40.06
N LEU A 62 4.31 29.90 40.05
CA LEU A 62 5.73 30.21 39.88
C LEU A 62 6.11 30.45 38.41
N ILE A 63 5.36 29.85 37.49
CA ILE A 63 5.53 29.96 36.03
C ILE A 63 4.14 30.06 35.38
N ASP A 64 4.06 30.61 34.17
CA ASP A 64 2.81 30.66 33.41
C ASP A 64 2.55 29.36 32.62
N TRP A 65 1.35 29.23 32.04
CA TRP A 65 0.98 28.02 31.30
C TRP A 65 1.77 27.82 29.98
N PRO A 66 2.06 28.86 29.17
CA PRO A 66 3.02 28.75 28.07
C PRO A 66 4.40 28.19 28.48
N GLU A 67 5.01 28.74 29.53
CA GLU A 67 6.32 28.32 30.06
C GLU A 67 6.26 26.89 30.62
N CYS A 68 5.23 26.56 31.40
CA CYS A 68 5.00 25.20 31.90
C CYS A 68 4.92 24.17 30.77
N ARG A 69 4.17 24.45 29.71
CA ARG A 69 4.10 23.57 28.54
C ARG A 69 5.42 23.47 27.81
N SER A 70 6.17 24.57 27.70
CA SER A 70 7.50 24.57 27.08
C SER A 70 8.47 23.69 27.87
N LEU A 71 8.50 23.83 29.20
CA LEU A 71 9.35 23.03 30.09
C LEU A 71 8.98 21.55 30.06
N MET A 72 7.69 21.21 30.12
CA MET A 72 7.23 19.82 30.02
C MET A 72 7.58 19.19 28.66
N ARG A 73 7.56 19.97 27.57
CA ARG A 73 7.97 19.50 26.24
C ARG A 73 9.48 19.32 26.11
N ALA A 74 10.27 20.12 26.83
CA ALA A 74 11.72 20.08 26.80
C ALA A 74 12.33 19.11 27.81
N ASP A 75 11.57 18.62 28.81
CA ASP A 75 12.02 17.62 29.76
C ASP A 75 11.84 16.20 29.19
N PHE A 76 12.93 15.67 28.63
CA PHE A 76 13.05 14.29 28.15
C PHE A 76 14.09 13.52 28.98
N SER A 77 14.29 13.86 30.25
CA SER A 77 15.36 13.27 31.09
C SER A 77 15.22 11.76 31.31
N ILE A 78 14.00 11.25 31.44
CA ILE A 78 13.74 9.80 31.57
C ILE A 78 14.07 9.09 30.26
N GLU A 79 13.58 9.64 29.14
CA GLU A 79 13.88 9.13 27.82
C GLU A 79 15.38 9.22 27.54
N ASP A 80 16.06 10.28 27.96
CA ASP A 80 17.51 10.43 27.83
C ASP A 80 18.27 9.32 28.54
N GLU A 81 17.85 8.90 29.74
CA GLU A 81 18.42 7.75 30.44
C GLU A 81 18.17 6.43 29.68
N ILE A 82 16.97 6.23 29.12
CA ILE A 82 16.61 5.04 28.33
C ILE A 82 17.50 4.94 27.08
N TYR A 83 17.60 6.03 26.31
CA TYR A 83 18.41 6.08 25.10
C TYR A 83 19.92 6.04 25.40
N SER A 84 20.36 6.63 26.51
CA SER A 84 21.74 6.47 26.99
C SER A 84 22.07 5.01 27.28
N ALA A 85 21.15 4.28 27.92
CA ALA A 85 21.35 2.86 28.21
C ALA A 85 21.45 2.03 26.92
N MET A 86 20.62 2.33 25.92
CA MET A 86 20.70 1.73 24.58
C MET A 86 22.08 1.95 23.95
N MET A 87 22.58 3.19 23.97
CA MET A 87 23.88 3.53 23.37
C MET A 87 25.05 2.90 24.10
N ASN A 88 24.99 2.85 25.43
CA ASN A 88 25.99 2.16 26.22
C ASN A 88 26.02 0.68 25.88
N TRP A 89 24.86 0.03 25.78
CA TRP A 89 24.77 -1.38 25.40
C TRP A 89 25.34 -1.63 24.00
N LEU A 90 24.96 -0.82 23.01
CA LEU A 90 25.53 -0.86 21.65
C LEU A 90 27.05 -0.69 21.62
N SER A 91 27.63 0.05 22.56
CA SER A 91 29.07 0.31 22.61
C SER A 91 29.87 -0.84 23.24
N THR A 92 29.24 -1.69 24.05
CA THR A 92 29.90 -2.75 24.81
C THR A 92 29.51 -4.16 24.39
N ILE A 93 28.56 -4.30 23.46
CA ILE A 93 28.05 -5.61 23.05
C ILE A 93 29.11 -6.45 22.35
N ASP A 94 29.17 -7.74 22.70
CA ASP A 94 29.87 -8.74 21.92
C ASP A 94 28.97 -9.22 20.78
N LEU A 95 29.29 -8.81 19.55
CA LEU A 95 28.51 -9.14 18.36
C LEU A 95 28.58 -10.64 17.99
N SER A 96 29.51 -11.40 18.57
CA SER A 96 29.58 -12.85 18.40
C SER A 96 28.59 -13.60 19.29
N ASP A 97 28.05 -12.96 20.34
CA ASP A 97 27.01 -13.53 21.20
C ASP A 97 25.63 -13.29 20.60
N THR A 98 25.12 -14.30 19.88
CA THR A 98 23.81 -14.26 19.22
C THR A 98 22.65 -13.98 20.19
N LEU A 99 22.75 -14.45 21.45
CA LEU A 99 21.68 -14.29 22.43
C LEU A 99 21.66 -12.85 22.97
N GLU A 100 22.83 -12.29 23.27
CA GLU A 100 22.94 -10.90 23.72
C GLU A 100 22.50 -9.91 22.61
N VAL A 101 22.82 -10.20 21.35
CA VAL A 101 22.35 -9.42 20.19
C VAL A 101 20.82 -9.46 20.07
N GLU A 102 20.21 -10.61 20.33
CA GLU A 102 18.74 -10.75 20.35
C GLU A 102 18.09 -9.95 21.48
N TYR A 103 18.68 -9.92 22.67
CA TYR A 103 18.20 -9.09 23.77
C TYR A 103 18.29 -7.61 23.44
N LEU A 104 19.40 -7.16 22.85
CA LEU A 104 19.55 -5.78 22.41
C LEU A 104 18.52 -5.42 21.33
N ALA A 105 18.30 -6.29 20.34
CA ALA A 105 17.29 -6.08 19.31
C ALA A 105 15.89 -5.92 19.92
N THR A 106 15.56 -6.76 20.90
CA THR A 106 14.28 -6.68 21.64
C THR A 106 14.14 -5.36 22.40
N PHE A 107 15.22 -4.87 23.00
CA PHE A 107 15.24 -3.56 23.65
C PHE A 107 15.01 -2.43 22.64
N ILE A 108 15.68 -2.48 21.48
CA ILE A 108 15.53 -1.49 20.41
C ILE A 108 14.10 -1.47 19.87
N GLU A 109 13.50 -2.63 19.60
CA GLU A 109 12.08 -2.75 19.20
C GLU A 109 11.15 -2.14 20.26
N THR A 110 11.44 -2.37 21.54
CA THR A 110 10.67 -1.80 22.65
C THR A 110 10.70 -0.28 22.62
N VAL A 111 11.85 0.34 22.36
CA VAL A 111 11.98 1.80 22.30
C VAL A 111 11.60 2.40 20.94
N SER A 112 11.58 1.64 19.84
CA SER A 112 11.15 2.12 18.51
C SER A 112 9.64 2.02 18.26
N SER A 113 8.95 1.21 19.06
CA SER A 113 7.52 0.95 18.87
C SER A 113 6.64 2.20 18.91
N SER A 114 5.60 2.20 18.07
CA SER A 114 4.54 3.22 18.07
C SER A 114 3.81 3.33 19.42
N ASP A 115 3.72 2.22 20.16
CA ASP A 115 3.07 2.16 21.48
C ASP A 115 3.85 2.96 22.54
N TYR A 116 5.18 3.07 22.42
CA TYR A 116 6.00 3.90 23.29
C TYR A 116 5.90 5.38 22.92
N SER A 117 5.82 5.69 21.62
CA SER A 117 5.84 7.04 21.06
C SER A 117 7.13 7.83 21.38
N PRO A 118 8.29 7.44 20.80
CA PRO A 118 9.57 8.11 21.02
C PRO A 118 9.52 9.64 20.97
N ASN A 119 10.24 10.27 21.89
CA ASN A 119 10.40 11.71 21.90
C ASN A 119 11.42 12.14 20.81
N ALA A 120 10.96 12.90 19.81
CA ALA A 120 11.84 13.34 18.72
C ALA A 120 13.05 14.16 19.21
N LEU A 121 12.93 14.91 20.32
CA LEU A 121 14.03 15.71 20.86
C LEU A 121 15.17 14.86 21.42
N VAL A 122 14.84 13.76 22.11
CA VAL A 122 15.88 12.84 22.59
C VAL A 122 16.55 12.11 21.43
N LEU A 123 15.78 11.69 20.42
CA LEU A 123 16.32 11.04 19.24
C LEU A 123 17.33 11.93 18.50
N LEU A 124 17.03 13.23 18.39
CA LEU A 124 17.95 14.19 17.80
C LEU A 124 19.29 14.30 18.55
N LYS A 125 19.28 14.21 19.89
CA LYS A 125 20.51 14.17 20.70
C LYS A 125 21.42 13.00 20.30
N TYR A 126 20.83 11.86 19.95
CA TYR A 126 21.56 10.62 19.62
C TYR A 126 21.72 10.37 18.13
N HIS A 127 21.17 11.22 17.27
CA HIS A 127 21.00 10.96 15.83
C HIS A 127 22.30 10.60 15.11
N GLN A 128 23.37 11.37 15.34
CA GLN A 128 24.69 11.10 14.74
C GLN A 128 25.34 9.82 15.30
N THR A 129 25.12 9.52 16.58
CA THR A 129 25.60 8.28 17.20
C THR A 129 24.87 7.07 16.61
N ILE A 130 23.55 7.16 16.41
CA ILE A 130 22.74 6.12 15.74
C ILE A 130 23.29 5.86 14.34
N LEU A 131 23.46 6.91 13.54
CA LEU A 131 24.00 6.81 12.18
C LEU A 131 25.38 6.14 12.15
N THR A 132 26.25 6.52 13.08
CA THR A 132 27.60 5.94 13.20
C THR A 132 27.51 4.46 13.53
N LYS A 133 26.65 4.06 14.46
CA LYS A 133 26.46 2.65 14.84
C LYS A 133 25.86 1.81 13.72
N ILE A 134 24.92 2.35 12.94
CA ILE A 134 24.39 1.69 11.73
C ILE A 134 25.54 1.37 10.77
N LYS A 135 26.41 2.35 10.48
CA LYS A 135 27.56 2.15 9.58
C LYS A 135 28.52 1.08 10.10
N GLU A 136 28.87 1.12 11.38
CA GLU A 136 29.76 0.13 12.02
C GLU A 136 29.20 -1.29 11.93
N LEU A 137 27.90 -1.48 12.22
CA LEU A 137 27.25 -2.79 12.23
C LEU A 137 27.11 -3.39 10.82
N ILE A 138 26.81 -2.56 9.81
CA ILE A 138 26.80 -2.98 8.40
C ILE A 138 28.19 -3.48 7.99
N GLU A 139 29.23 -2.72 8.32
CA GLU A 139 30.60 -3.09 7.96
C GLU A 139 31.07 -4.34 8.69
N HIS A 140 30.75 -4.47 9.99
CA HIS A 140 31.03 -5.67 10.77
C HIS A 140 30.40 -6.91 10.12
N GLN A 141 29.13 -6.84 9.74
CA GLN A 141 28.45 -7.97 9.09
C GLN A 141 29.11 -8.33 7.75
N ARG A 142 29.50 -7.32 6.96
CA ARG A 142 30.16 -7.51 5.66
C ARG A 142 31.45 -8.31 5.79
N VAL A 143 32.23 -8.07 6.85
CA VAL A 143 33.53 -8.72 7.10
C VAL A 143 33.39 -10.09 7.77
N HIS A 144 32.53 -10.23 8.77
CA HIS A 144 32.51 -11.40 9.64
C HIS A 144 31.46 -12.46 9.26
N GLN A 145 30.32 -12.07 8.66
CA GLN A 145 29.23 -12.96 8.22
C GLN A 145 28.77 -14.02 9.27
N GLN A 146 28.87 -13.71 10.56
CA GLN A 146 28.72 -14.70 11.63
C GLN A 146 27.36 -14.68 12.33
N ASN A 147 26.75 -13.51 12.54
CA ASN A 147 25.54 -13.38 13.34
C ASN A 147 24.39 -12.82 12.50
N THR A 148 23.40 -13.66 12.24
CA THR A 148 22.24 -13.30 11.40
C THR A 148 21.26 -12.38 12.09
N LYS A 149 21.36 -12.15 13.40
CA LYS A 149 20.42 -11.31 14.19
C LYS A 149 20.83 -9.84 14.27
N ILE A 150 22.03 -9.49 13.78
CA ILE A 150 22.49 -8.09 13.72
C ILE A 150 21.55 -7.23 12.85
N ASN A 151 20.90 -7.82 11.83
CA ASN A 151 19.91 -7.12 11.00
C ASN A 151 18.81 -6.48 11.85
N LEU A 152 18.29 -7.20 12.87
CA LEU A 152 17.20 -6.71 13.73
C LEU A 152 17.61 -5.45 14.49
N VAL A 153 18.86 -5.41 14.98
CA VAL A 153 19.44 -4.24 15.64
C VAL A 153 19.53 -3.08 14.65
N VAL A 154 20.07 -3.31 13.46
CA VAL A 154 20.27 -2.26 12.45
C VAL A 154 18.93 -1.72 11.93
N SER A 155 17.97 -2.58 11.63
CA SER A 155 16.62 -2.18 11.19
C SER A 155 15.93 -1.32 12.24
N GLY A 156 15.95 -1.74 13.51
CA GLY A 156 15.39 -0.94 14.60
C GLY A 156 16.10 0.40 14.80
N LEU A 157 17.42 0.48 14.59
CA LEU A 157 18.15 1.75 14.60
C LEU A 157 17.76 2.67 13.43
N ILE A 158 17.52 2.11 12.24
CA ILE A 158 17.00 2.88 11.09
C ILE A 158 15.60 3.41 11.41
N GLU A 159 14.71 2.59 11.98
CA GLU A 159 13.38 3.05 12.44
C GLU A 159 13.49 4.23 13.41
N LEU A 160 14.33 4.13 14.43
CA LEU A 160 14.57 5.22 15.40
C LEU A 160 15.15 6.47 14.73
N TYR A 161 16.04 6.31 13.75
CA TYR A 161 16.61 7.43 13.00
C TYR A 161 15.53 8.24 12.26
N PHE A 162 14.49 7.56 11.76
CA PHE A 162 13.39 8.17 11.01
C PHE A 162 12.13 8.44 11.83
N TYR A 163 12.09 8.03 13.10
CA TYR A 163 10.95 8.26 13.97
C TYR A 163 10.79 9.75 14.29
N LEU A 164 10.02 10.46 13.47
CA LEU A 164 9.77 11.89 13.56
C LEU A 164 8.26 12.14 13.44
N SER A 165 7.66 12.69 14.50
CA SER A 165 6.23 13.06 14.53
C SER A 165 5.95 14.26 13.61
N VAL A 166 4.68 14.47 13.22
CA VAL A 166 4.22 15.59 12.37
C VAL A 166 4.71 16.97 12.85
N GLY A 167 4.91 17.16 14.17
CA GLY A 167 5.45 18.40 14.74
C GLY A 167 6.97 18.61 14.59
N SER A 168 7.70 17.59 14.16
CA SER A 168 9.16 17.61 13.99
C SER A 168 9.60 18.22 12.65
N TYR A 169 8.64 18.52 11.77
CA TYR A 169 8.86 18.96 10.39
C TYR A 169 8.66 20.47 10.18
N THR A 170 8.74 21.28 11.23
CA THR A 170 8.77 22.74 11.01
C THR A 170 10.06 23.09 10.24
N PRO A 171 10.01 23.94 9.19
CA PRO A 171 11.16 24.20 8.32
C PRO A 171 12.43 24.64 9.05
N ASP A 172 12.27 25.38 10.15
CA ASP A 172 13.38 25.81 11.01
C ASP A 172 14.04 24.65 11.78
N PHE A 173 13.30 23.58 12.07
CA PHE A 173 13.76 22.42 12.84
C PHE A 173 14.59 21.45 12.00
N ILE A 174 14.14 21.17 10.77
CA ILE A 174 14.88 20.34 9.79
C ILE A 174 16.22 20.99 9.46
N LYS A 175 16.23 22.32 9.27
CA LYS A 175 17.42 23.10 8.94
C LYS A 175 18.45 23.14 10.09
N ARG A 176 18.01 23.02 11.35
CA ARG A 176 18.87 23.09 12.54
C ARG A 176 19.63 21.80 12.84
N TYR A 177 19.09 20.65 12.43
CA TYR A 177 19.65 19.33 12.78
C TYR A 177 20.11 18.50 11.56
N GLU A 178 20.18 19.12 10.37
CA GLU A 178 20.73 18.54 9.14
C GLU A 178 20.25 17.09 8.88
N LEU A 179 18.97 16.82 9.09
CA LEU A 179 18.39 15.49 8.86
C LEU A 179 18.45 15.15 7.37
N ASN A 180 19.57 14.56 6.94
CA ASN A 180 19.76 14.19 5.56
C ASN A 180 19.24 12.78 5.34
N LYS A 181 17.97 12.67 4.91
CA LYS A 181 17.36 11.37 4.56
C LYS A 181 18.16 10.63 3.47
N VAL A 182 18.92 11.36 2.66
CA VAL A 182 19.83 10.81 1.65
C VAL A 182 20.97 10.03 2.30
N ASP A 183 21.46 10.41 3.49
CA ASP A 183 22.60 9.72 4.12
C ASP A 183 22.27 8.28 4.47
N ILE A 184 21.08 8.01 5.04
CA ILE A 184 20.65 6.62 5.26
C ILE A 184 20.38 5.94 3.93
N ALA A 185 19.67 6.60 3.00
CA ALA A 185 19.36 6.00 1.72
C ALA A 185 20.62 5.48 1.01
N LEU A 186 21.72 6.26 1.02
CA LEU A 186 23.03 5.87 0.47
C LEU A 186 23.67 4.66 1.17
N LEU A 187 23.30 4.36 2.42
CA LEU A 187 23.76 3.16 3.14
C LEU A 187 22.91 1.92 2.83
N LEU A 188 21.67 2.08 2.38
CA LEU A 188 20.73 0.97 2.17
C LEU A 188 21.22 -0.09 1.19
N PRO A 189 21.92 0.24 0.08
CA PRO A 189 22.51 -0.80 -0.76
C PRO A 189 23.55 -1.66 -0.02
N SER A 190 24.38 -1.05 0.83
CA SER A 190 25.35 -1.81 1.63
C SER A 190 24.65 -2.65 2.70
N PHE A 191 23.60 -2.11 3.30
CA PHE A 191 22.74 -2.82 4.24
C PHE A 191 22.10 -4.06 3.61
N TYR A 192 21.39 -3.92 2.48
CA TYR A 192 20.75 -5.07 1.81
C TYR A 192 21.75 -6.10 1.27
N ARG A 193 22.98 -5.69 0.91
CA ARG A 193 24.05 -6.65 0.58
C ARG A 193 24.50 -7.46 1.80
N ALA A 194 24.56 -6.82 2.98
CA ALA A 194 24.93 -7.47 4.23
C ALA A 194 23.79 -8.31 4.84
N PHE A 195 22.54 -7.90 4.64
CA PHE A 195 21.33 -8.47 5.23
C PHE A 195 20.27 -8.68 4.14
N SER A 196 20.48 -9.68 3.29
CA SER A 196 19.66 -9.87 2.09
C SER A 196 18.21 -10.27 2.34
N ASP A 197 17.96 -10.88 3.49
CA ASP A 197 16.67 -11.46 3.82
C ASP A 197 15.80 -10.45 4.61
N GLU A 198 16.30 -9.21 4.80
CA GLU A 198 15.55 -8.13 5.45
C GLU A 198 14.50 -7.54 4.51
N ASP A 199 13.23 -7.59 4.92
CA ASP A 199 12.06 -7.24 4.10
C ASP A 199 11.26 -6.03 4.64
N SER A 200 11.90 -5.16 5.43
CA SER A 200 11.22 -3.98 6.00
C SER A 200 10.74 -2.99 4.93
N ASN A 201 9.41 -2.85 4.81
CA ASN A 201 8.75 -1.89 3.92
C ASN A 201 9.17 -0.44 4.19
N LEU A 202 9.42 -0.07 5.44
CA LEU A 202 9.87 1.28 5.78
C LEU A 202 11.22 1.58 5.14
N ILE A 203 12.16 0.64 5.25
CA ILE A 203 13.52 0.78 4.69
C ILE A 203 13.45 0.88 3.17
N MET A 204 12.62 0.04 2.52
CA MET A 204 12.43 0.12 1.06
C MET A 204 11.81 1.46 0.63
N GLY A 205 10.82 1.98 1.37
CA GLY A 205 10.25 3.30 1.11
C GLY A 205 11.29 4.43 1.20
N ILE A 206 12.19 4.38 2.20
CA ILE A 206 13.30 5.34 2.32
C ILE A 206 14.26 5.22 1.12
N PHE A 207 14.57 4.00 0.70
CA PHE A 207 15.44 3.76 -0.45
C PHE A 207 14.82 4.34 -1.73
N GLU A 208 13.55 4.02 -1.98
CA GLU A 208 12.78 4.47 -3.14
C GLU A 208 12.69 5.99 -3.23
N GLU A 209 12.41 6.66 -2.10
CA GLU A 209 12.13 8.10 -2.07
C GLU A 209 13.41 8.95 -2.10
N PHE A 210 14.49 8.51 -1.44
CA PHE A 210 15.64 9.37 -1.16
C PHE A 210 16.97 8.97 -1.82
N HIS A 211 17.09 7.77 -2.40
CA HIS A 211 18.35 7.38 -3.04
C HIS A 211 18.51 8.04 -4.42
N PRO A 212 19.59 8.80 -4.68
CA PRO A 212 19.73 9.57 -5.92
C PRO A 212 19.91 8.72 -7.17
N ASP A 213 20.41 7.49 -7.02
CA ASP A 213 20.62 6.52 -8.11
C ASP A 213 19.85 5.21 -7.86
N VAL A 214 18.60 5.35 -7.39
CA VAL A 214 17.79 4.22 -6.90
C VAL A 214 17.60 3.10 -7.93
N ILE A 215 17.46 3.43 -9.21
CA ILE A 215 17.23 2.43 -10.27
C ILE A 215 18.46 1.55 -10.48
N ASN A 216 19.65 2.14 -10.55
CA ASN A 216 20.89 1.40 -10.75
C ASN A 216 21.24 0.56 -9.52
N GLU A 217 21.18 1.14 -8.31
CA GLU A 217 21.45 0.38 -7.08
C GLU A 217 20.44 -0.75 -6.86
N PHE A 218 19.13 -0.50 -7.09
CA PHE A 218 18.12 -1.55 -7.03
C PHE A 218 18.42 -2.66 -8.05
N THR A 219 18.84 -2.32 -9.26
CA THR A 219 19.20 -3.31 -10.30
C THR A 219 20.37 -4.20 -9.83
N GLN A 220 21.40 -3.63 -9.21
CA GLN A 220 22.53 -4.39 -8.66
C GLN A 220 22.11 -5.30 -7.49
N LEU A 221 21.27 -4.80 -6.59
CA LEU A 221 20.72 -5.56 -5.47
C LEU A 221 19.85 -6.72 -5.95
N LEU A 222 19.01 -6.45 -6.94
CA LEU A 222 18.14 -7.44 -7.56
C LEU A 222 18.93 -8.54 -8.26
N HIS A 223 19.97 -8.21 -9.02
CA HIS A 223 20.88 -9.20 -9.60
C HIS A 223 21.49 -10.09 -8.52
N SER A 224 22.01 -9.49 -7.44
CA SER A 224 22.59 -10.23 -6.30
C SER A 224 21.57 -11.15 -5.62
N SER A 225 20.31 -10.69 -5.52
CA SER A 225 19.18 -11.45 -5.02
C SER A 225 18.89 -12.65 -5.94
N ILE A 226 18.74 -12.44 -7.25
CA ILE A 226 18.49 -13.50 -8.24
C ILE A 226 19.56 -14.60 -8.15
N VAL A 227 20.85 -14.23 -8.18
CA VAL A 227 21.96 -15.19 -8.12
C VAL A 227 21.91 -16.05 -6.85
N ARG A 228 21.59 -15.43 -5.70
CA ARG A 228 21.46 -16.15 -4.42
C ARG A 228 20.28 -17.10 -4.44
N HIS A 229 19.10 -16.59 -4.79
CA HIS A 229 17.84 -17.30 -4.65
C HIS A 229 17.64 -18.39 -5.72
N ALA A 230 18.14 -18.18 -6.94
CA ALA A 230 18.13 -19.20 -7.99
C ALA A 230 18.86 -20.47 -7.57
N ARG A 231 20.00 -20.33 -6.86
CA ARG A 231 20.79 -21.46 -6.35
C ARG A 231 20.12 -22.17 -5.18
N ASN A 232 19.41 -21.41 -4.34
CA ASN A 232 18.78 -21.90 -3.13
C ASN A 232 17.32 -22.34 -3.34
N SER A 233 16.77 -22.14 -4.54
CA SER A 233 15.34 -22.35 -4.84
C SER A 233 14.40 -21.64 -3.86
N SER A 234 14.76 -20.42 -3.44
CA SER A 234 13.98 -19.61 -2.49
C SER A 234 13.45 -18.34 -3.15
N TYR A 235 12.50 -17.63 -2.50
CA TYR A 235 11.92 -16.41 -3.05
C TYR A 235 12.60 -15.15 -2.50
N GLY A 236 12.97 -14.21 -3.37
CA GLY A 236 13.46 -12.90 -2.97
C GLY A 236 12.31 -11.91 -2.78
N TRP A 237 12.21 -11.28 -1.61
CA TRP A 237 11.12 -10.35 -1.30
C TRP A 237 11.11 -9.13 -2.23
N MET A 238 12.29 -8.61 -2.64
CA MET A 238 12.43 -7.45 -3.56
C MET A 238 11.73 -7.65 -4.93
N HIS A 239 11.37 -8.88 -5.27
CA HIS A 239 10.68 -9.17 -6.53
C HIS A 239 9.25 -8.62 -6.56
N SER A 240 8.58 -8.45 -5.40
CA SER A 240 7.24 -7.87 -5.34
C SER A 240 7.21 -6.40 -5.74
N GLU A 241 8.31 -5.67 -5.56
CA GLU A 241 8.37 -4.22 -5.80
C GLU A 241 8.32 -3.86 -7.29
N LEU A 242 8.60 -4.81 -8.18
CA LEU A 242 8.69 -4.55 -9.62
C LEU A 242 7.36 -4.61 -10.34
N LEU A 243 6.77 -5.80 -10.46
CA LEU A 243 5.64 -6.06 -11.37
C LEU A 243 4.47 -6.77 -10.68
N SER A 244 4.39 -6.66 -9.35
CA SER A 244 3.25 -7.18 -8.58
C SER A 244 1.91 -6.68 -9.14
N MET A 245 0.87 -7.49 -8.98
CA MET A 245 -0.51 -7.09 -9.25
C MET A 245 -0.96 -5.90 -8.39
N LEU A 246 -0.30 -5.64 -7.26
CA LEU A 246 -0.57 -4.49 -6.39
C LEU A 246 0.22 -3.23 -6.79
N ALA A 247 1.19 -3.34 -7.70
CA ALA A 247 2.04 -2.22 -8.08
C ALA A 247 1.24 -1.17 -8.86
N LYS A 248 1.41 0.10 -8.50
CA LYS A 248 0.69 1.23 -9.07
C LYS A 248 1.52 1.94 -10.14
N PRO A 249 0.89 2.64 -11.10
CA PRO A 249 1.61 3.38 -12.14
C PRO A 249 2.59 4.45 -11.61
N ALA A 250 2.38 4.96 -10.39
CA ALA A 250 3.22 5.97 -9.76
C ALA A 250 4.51 5.39 -9.15
N ASP A 251 4.48 4.12 -8.75
CA ASP A 251 5.56 3.45 -8.02
C ASP A 251 6.85 3.48 -8.85
N VAL A 252 7.97 3.82 -8.19
CA VAL A 252 9.23 4.11 -8.86
C VAL A 252 9.80 2.87 -9.54
N PHE A 253 9.74 1.71 -8.90
CA PHE A 253 10.26 0.47 -9.48
C PHE A 253 9.35 -0.04 -10.60
N TYR A 254 8.03 0.01 -10.43
CA TYR A 254 7.07 -0.41 -11.45
C TYR A 254 7.21 0.38 -12.75
N LYS A 255 7.19 1.72 -12.68
CA LYS A 255 7.29 2.57 -13.88
C LYS A 255 8.62 2.38 -14.61
N ASN A 256 9.69 2.06 -13.88
CA ASN A 256 11.03 1.85 -14.41
C ASN A 256 11.38 0.37 -14.65
N ALA A 257 10.45 -0.57 -14.43
CA ALA A 257 10.71 -2.00 -14.60
C ALA A 257 11.35 -2.35 -15.96
N PRO A 258 10.91 -1.80 -17.12
CA PRO A 258 11.57 -2.07 -18.40
C PRO A 258 13.04 -1.63 -18.44
N LEU A 259 13.39 -0.53 -17.77
CA LEU A 259 14.77 -0.05 -17.70
C LEU A 259 15.61 -0.97 -16.81
N ILE A 260 15.05 -1.42 -15.68
CA ILE A 260 15.68 -2.35 -14.75
C ILE A 260 15.95 -3.69 -15.46
N PHE A 261 14.93 -4.30 -16.08
CA PHE A 261 15.12 -5.56 -16.84
C PHE A 261 16.11 -5.41 -17.99
N LYS A 262 16.07 -4.29 -18.72
CA LYS A 262 17.04 -4.05 -19.79
C LYS A 262 18.46 -3.97 -19.26
N SER A 263 18.68 -3.29 -18.13
CA SER A 263 20.01 -3.17 -17.51
C SER A 263 20.46 -4.52 -16.95
N LEU A 264 19.57 -5.27 -16.29
CA LEU A 264 19.85 -6.64 -15.83
C LEU A 264 20.39 -7.53 -16.97
N ILE A 265 19.69 -7.56 -18.10
CA ILE A 265 20.05 -8.42 -19.24
C ILE A 265 21.32 -7.97 -19.97
N ASN A 266 21.59 -6.66 -19.99
CA ASN A 266 22.74 -6.13 -20.72
C ASN A 266 24.03 -6.13 -19.89
N ASP A 267 23.92 -5.92 -18.58
CA ASP A 267 25.06 -5.64 -17.72
C ASP A 267 25.55 -6.89 -16.96
N PHE A 268 24.74 -7.96 -16.93
CA PHE A 268 25.06 -9.20 -16.22
C PHE A 268 24.85 -10.44 -17.09
N ASP A 269 25.75 -11.41 -16.91
CA ASP A 269 25.61 -12.74 -17.50
C ASP A 269 24.80 -13.65 -16.56
N PHE A 270 23.71 -14.22 -17.07
CA PHE A 270 22.89 -15.17 -16.34
C PHE A 270 23.11 -16.60 -16.85
N SER A 271 23.25 -17.54 -15.92
CA SER A 271 23.12 -18.97 -16.22
C SER A 271 21.67 -19.33 -16.57
N ASP A 272 21.45 -20.51 -17.16
CA ASP A 272 20.10 -20.99 -17.51
C ASP A 272 19.16 -21.04 -16.28
N ILE A 273 19.70 -21.42 -15.11
CA ILE A 273 18.92 -21.49 -13.87
C ILE A 273 18.55 -20.09 -13.37
N GLU A 274 19.47 -19.13 -13.46
CA GLU A 274 19.20 -17.75 -13.05
C GLU A 274 18.24 -17.04 -14.04
N MET A 275 18.32 -17.33 -15.33
CA MET A 275 17.34 -16.86 -16.33
C MET A 275 15.95 -17.46 -16.11
N ASP A 276 15.86 -18.76 -15.81
CA ASP A 276 14.60 -19.41 -15.46
C ASP A 276 13.98 -18.76 -14.22
N TYR A 277 14.81 -18.54 -13.19
CA TYR A 277 14.40 -17.87 -11.96
C TYR A 277 13.88 -16.46 -12.23
N LEU A 278 14.59 -15.68 -13.03
CA LEU A 278 14.20 -14.32 -13.40
C LEU A 278 12.80 -14.30 -14.04
N ILE A 279 12.57 -15.16 -15.04
CA ILE A 279 11.27 -15.23 -15.74
C ILE A 279 10.16 -15.71 -14.78
N GLU A 280 10.40 -16.77 -14.01
CA GLU A 280 9.40 -17.35 -13.12
C GLU A 280 9.05 -16.42 -11.96
N ASN A 281 10.04 -15.83 -11.29
CA ASN A 281 9.82 -15.12 -10.02
C ASN A 281 9.62 -13.62 -10.17
N LEU A 282 10.13 -12.99 -11.25
CA LEU A 282 10.00 -11.54 -11.45
C LEU A 282 8.97 -11.16 -12.52
N ILE A 283 8.48 -12.11 -13.33
CA ILE A 283 7.39 -11.86 -14.29
C ILE A 283 6.18 -12.75 -14.04
N LEU A 284 6.34 -14.08 -14.08
CA LEU A 284 5.18 -14.98 -14.07
C LEU A 284 4.51 -15.04 -12.70
N CYS A 285 5.28 -15.16 -11.61
CA CYS A 285 4.77 -15.17 -10.25
C CYS A 285 4.09 -13.85 -9.84
N PRO A 286 4.65 -12.67 -10.14
CA PRO A 286 3.95 -11.40 -9.89
C PRO A 286 2.63 -11.27 -10.65
N LEU A 287 2.48 -11.95 -11.79
CA LEU A 287 1.23 -12.04 -12.55
C LEU A 287 0.32 -13.20 -12.09
N GLY A 288 0.74 -13.98 -11.09
CA GLY A 288 -0.01 -15.12 -10.55
C GLY A 288 -0.10 -16.34 -11.49
N ILE A 289 0.79 -16.43 -12.48
CA ILE A 289 0.83 -17.51 -13.48
C ILE A 289 2.15 -18.30 -13.41
N GLU A 290 2.75 -18.39 -12.23
CA GLU A 290 4.00 -19.12 -12.02
C GLU A 290 3.88 -20.63 -12.28
N GLY A 291 4.98 -21.23 -12.71
CA GLY A 291 5.09 -22.65 -12.99
C GLY A 291 5.02 -23.52 -11.74
N LYS A 292 4.63 -24.79 -11.95
CA LYS A 292 4.51 -25.83 -10.91
C LYS A 292 5.72 -25.90 -9.98
N LYS A 293 6.95 -25.89 -10.53
CA LYS A 293 8.19 -26.01 -9.73
C LYS A 293 8.34 -24.86 -8.74
N THR A 294 8.08 -23.63 -9.19
CA THR A 294 8.10 -22.42 -8.35
C THR A 294 7.05 -22.51 -7.25
N GLN A 295 5.83 -22.97 -7.58
CA GLN A 295 4.78 -23.18 -6.58
C GLN A 295 5.18 -24.22 -5.52
N GLN A 296 5.82 -25.32 -5.92
CA GLN A 296 6.33 -26.32 -4.98
C GLN A 296 7.38 -25.74 -4.04
N ALA A 297 8.33 -24.97 -4.57
CA ALA A 297 9.37 -24.32 -3.79
C ALA A 297 8.76 -23.38 -2.74
N HIS A 298 7.82 -22.52 -3.13
CA HIS A 298 7.13 -21.61 -2.21
C HIS A 298 6.37 -22.33 -1.11
N ILE A 299 5.65 -23.42 -1.44
CA ILE A 299 4.93 -24.19 -0.43
C ILE A 299 5.92 -24.88 0.53
N HIS A 300 7.04 -25.39 0.02
CA HIS A 300 8.07 -26.02 0.85
C HIS A 300 8.74 -25.03 1.80
N GLU A 301 9.09 -23.84 1.31
CA GLU A 301 9.63 -22.73 2.11
C GLU A 301 8.63 -22.30 3.19
N HIS A 302 7.37 -22.10 2.83
CA HIS A 302 6.32 -21.76 3.78
C HIS A 302 6.14 -22.86 4.85
N LEU A 303 6.15 -24.13 4.45
CA LEU A 303 6.09 -25.28 5.37
C LEU A 303 7.23 -25.27 6.37
N ASN A 304 8.46 -24.99 5.94
CA ASN A 304 9.62 -24.91 6.81
C ASN A 304 9.46 -23.78 7.83
N HIS A 305 9.00 -22.61 7.39
CA HIS A 305 8.75 -21.45 8.25
C HIS A 305 7.69 -21.71 9.32
N ILE A 306 6.53 -22.23 8.92
CA ILE A 306 5.43 -22.47 9.88
C ILE A 306 5.74 -23.61 10.86
N LYS A 307 6.53 -24.62 10.44
CA LYS A 307 7.04 -25.68 11.33
C LYS A 307 7.97 -25.11 12.38
N ALA A 308 8.93 -24.27 11.98
CA ALA A 308 9.85 -23.60 12.89
C ALA A 308 9.11 -22.72 13.92
N LYS A 309 7.99 -22.10 13.51
CA LYS A 309 7.12 -21.30 14.39
C LYS A 309 6.14 -22.11 15.24
N GLY A 310 6.19 -23.45 15.21
CA GLY A 310 5.32 -24.32 16.00
C GLY A 310 3.84 -24.23 15.61
N ALA A 311 3.54 -24.06 14.31
CA ALA A 311 2.17 -24.05 13.81
C ALA A 311 1.42 -25.35 14.12
N LYS A 312 0.08 -25.25 14.17
CA LYS A 312 -0.79 -26.42 14.42
C LYS A 312 -0.58 -27.48 13.33
N GLN A 313 -0.57 -28.76 13.74
CA GLN A 313 -0.41 -29.88 12.81
C GLN A 313 -1.45 -29.90 11.68
N SER A 314 -2.67 -29.44 11.92
CA SER A 314 -3.71 -29.32 10.88
C SER A 314 -3.26 -28.41 9.73
N ILE A 315 -2.66 -27.26 10.04
CA ILE A 315 -2.17 -26.30 9.04
C ILE A 315 -1.03 -26.93 8.23
N ILE A 316 -0.12 -27.63 8.91
CA ILE A 316 0.99 -28.34 8.25
C ILE A 316 0.45 -29.40 7.28
N ASN A 317 -0.55 -30.17 7.70
CA ASN A 317 -1.19 -31.20 6.87
C ASN A 317 -1.88 -30.59 5.64
N ASP A 318 -2.56 -29.44 5.77
CA ASP A 318 -3.23 -28.77 4.65
C ASP A 318 -2.22 -28.40 3.55
N TYR A 319 -1.06 -27.85 3.91
CA TYR A 319 -0.01 -27.50 2.94
C TYR A 319 0.69 -28.74 2.36
N GLN A 320 0.85 -29.80 3.16
CA GLN A 320 1.37 -31.07 2.65
C GLN A 320 0.41 -31.67 1.61
N GLN A 321 -0.90 -31.64 1.85
CA GLN A 321 -1.91 -32.09 0.89
C GLN A 321 -1.90 -31.25 -0.39
N LYS A 322 -1.64 -29.94 -0.30
CA LYS A 322 -1.44 -29.08 -1.49
C LYS A 322 -0.22 -29.52 -2.31
N LEU A 323 0.87 -29.92 -1.67
CA LEU A 323 2.04 -30.47 -2.37
C LEU A 323 1.72 -31.81 -3.04
N ASP A 324 0.99 -32.68 -2.35
CA ASP A 324 0.62 -34.00 -2.87
C ASP A 324 -0.30 -33.87 -4.11
N ASN A 325 -1.13 -32.82 -4.16
CA ASN A 325 -2.07 -32.53 -5.27
C ASN A 325 -1.62 -31.35 -6.15
N ILE A 326 -0.32 -31.07 -6.21
CA ILE A 326 0.22 -29.86 -6.82
C ILE A 326 -0.21 -29.64 -8.28
N ASP A 327 -0.44 -30.70 -9.05
CA ASP A 327 -0.85 -30.58 -10.46
C ASP A 327 -2.23 -29.93 -10.58
N SER A 328 -3.21 -30.38 -9.79
CA SER A 328 -4.55 -29.77 -9.76
C SER A 328 -4.48 -28.35 -9.23
N VAL A 329 -3.74 -28.14 -8.13
CA VAL A 329 -3.59 -26.82 -7.49
C VAL A 329 -2.96 -25.81 -8.46
N SER A 330 -1.92 -26.21 -9.19
CA SER A 330 -1.23 -25.34 -10.15
C SER A 330 -2.15 -24.97 -11.32
N GLN A 331 -2.89 -25.94 -11.86
CA GLN A 331 -3.82 -25.71 -12.97
C GLN A 331 -5.00 -24.82 -12.55
N GLU A 332 -5.58 -25.06 -11.38
CA GLU A 332 -6.64 -24.22 -10.80
C GLU A 332 -6.17 -22.78 -10.60
N LYS A 333 -4.96 -22.61 -10.05
CA LYS A 333 -4.35 -21.29 -9.86
C LYS A 333 -4.14 -20.56 -11.20
N TYR A 334 -3.57 -21.25 -12.19
CA TYR A 334 -3.40 -20.70 -13.54
C TYR A 334 -4.73 -20.27 -14.15
N ASN A 335 -5.74 -21.15 -14.14
CA ASN A 335 -7.07 -20.88 -14.70
C ASN A 335 -7.76 -19.69 -14.01
N LYS A 336 -7.56 -19.54 -12.69
CA LYS A 336 -8.08 -18.42 -11.91
C LYS A 336 -7.43 -17.10 -12.31
N ASN A 337 -6.12 -17.09 -12.52
CA ASN A 337 -5.34 -15.85 -12.62
C ASN A 337 -5.06 -15.39 -14.05
N ILE A 338 -5.07 -16.29 -15.05
CA ILE A 338 -4.65 -15.98 -16.43
C ILE A 338 -5.42 -14.81 -17.04
N LYS A 339 -6.73 -14.68 -16.77
CA LYS A 339 -7.53 -13.56 -17.29
C LYS A 339 -7.03 -12.22 -16.76
N THR A 340 -6.74 -12.14 -15.46
CA THR A 340 -6.22 -10.93 -14.81
C THR A 340 -4.79 -10.64 -15.28
N ALA A 341 -3.95 -11.67 -15.41
CA ALA A 341 -2.59 -11.53 -15.95
C ALA A 341 -2.59 -10.97 -17.38
N LEU A 342 -3.38 -11.56 -18.27
CA LEU A 342 -3.53 -11.09 -19.65
C LEU A 342 -4.07 -9.66 -19.69
N ARG A 343 -5.00 -9.32 -18.79
CA ARG A 343 -5.50 -7.96 -18.66
C ARG A 343 -4.39 -6.98 -18.29
N ARG A 344 -3.59 -7.30 -17.27
CA ARG A 344 -2.43 -6.52 -16.85
C ARG A 344 -1.45 -6.32 -18.00
N ILE A 345 -1.07 -7.38 -18.73
CA ILE A 345 -0.19 -7.32 -19.91
C ILE A 345 -0.80 -6.45 -21.03
N THR A 346 -2.13 -6.47 -21.17
CA THR A 346 -2.84 -5.71 -22.21
C THR A 346 -2.72 -4.20 -21.99
N VAL A 347 -2.91 -3.75 -20.74
CA VAL A 347 -3.07 -2.34 -20.39
C VAL A 347 -1.81 -1.69 -19.80
N SER A 348 -0.89 -2.49 -19.28
CA SER A 348 0.36 -2.00 -18.70
C SER A 348 1.50 -2.00 -19.71
N ALA A 349 1.98 -0.80 -20.06
CA ALA A 349 3.20 -0.65 -20.85
C ALA A 349 4.46 -1.16 -20.12
N PRO A 350 4.69 -0.87 -18.81
CA PRO A 350 5.82 -1.42 -18.08
C PRO A 350 5.85 -2.96 -18.06
N THR A 351 4.73 -3.62 -17.72
CA THR A 351 4.65 -5.09 -17.70
C THR A 351 4.93 -5.66 -19.08
N ARG A 352 4.26 -5.13 -20.12
CA ARG A 352 4.39 -5.64 -21.49
C ARG A 352 5.82 -5.49 -22.04
N LYS A 353 6.45 -4.34 -21.84
CA LYS A 353 7.83 -4.09 -22.30
C LYS A 353 8.83 -4.99 -21.56
N SER A 354 8.64 -5.19 -20.26
CA SER A 354 9.49 -6.08 -19.45
C SER A 354 9.42 -7.52 -19.95
N LEU A 355 8.21 -7.99 -20.26
CA LEU A 355 8.00 -9.32 -20.84
C LEU A 355 8.66 -9.46 -22.23
N ASP A 356 8.52 -8.45 -23.10
CA ASP A 356 9.17 -8.43 -24.41
C ASP A 356 10.71 -8.44 -24.33
N ILE A 357 11.30 -7.72 -23.36
CA ILE A 357 12.75 -7.75 -23.10
C ILE A 357 13.20 -9.18 -22.77
N LEU A 358 12.51 -9.86 -21.85
CA LEU A 358 12.89 -11.20 -21.42
C LEU A 358 12.61 -12.27 -22.47
N LEU A 359 11.55 -12.11 -23.25
CA LEU A 359 11.28 -12.95 -24.42
C LEU A 359 12.44 -12.91 -25.42
N LYS A 360 13.08 -11.75 -25.61
CA LYS A 360 14.23 -11.60 -26.50
C LYS A 360 15.53 -12.13 -25.89
N ALA A 361 15.64 -12.09 -24.56
CA ALA A 361 16.83 -12.52 -23.83
C ALA A 361 16.90 -14.04 -23.63
N THR A 362 15.75 -14.71 -23.44
CA THR A 362 15.72 -16.14 -23.15
C THR A 362 15.92 -17.02 -24.39
N THR A 363 16.71 -18.08 -24.24
CA THR A 363 16.96 -19.09 -25.27
C THR A 363 16.14 -20.37 -25.07
N ASP A 364 15.46 -20.51 -23.93
CA ASP A 364 14.60 -21.65 -23.61
C ASP A 364 13.35 -21.64 -24.51
N LYS A 365 13.22 -22.66 -25.36
CA LYS A 365 12.12 -22.78 -26.33
C LYS A 365 10.74 -22.83 -25.68
N ALA A 366 10.60 -23.47 -24.52
CA ALA A 366 9.33 -23.56 -23.81
C ALA A 366 8.93 -22.19 -23.24
N LYS A 367 9.89 -21.46 -22.64
CA LYS A 367 9.66 -20.10 -22.13
C LYS A 367 9.35 -19.12 -23.24
N VAL A 368 10.12 -19.15 -24.33
CA VAL A 368 9.87 -18.34 -25.53
C VAL A 368 8.45 -18.59 -26.06
N THR A 369 8.02 -19.84 -26.12
CA THR A 369 6.67 -20.19 -26.59
C THR A 369 5.60 -19.63 -25.65
N HIS A 370 5.77 -19.81 -24.33
CA HIS A 370 4.80 -19.34 -23.35
C HIS A 370 4.68 -17.81 -23.32
N LEU A 371 5.80 -17.08 -23.22
CA LEU A 371 5.81 -15.62 -23.22
C LEU A 371 5.22 -15.04 -24.52
N LYS A 372 5.49 -15.68 -25.68
CA LYS A 372 4.85 -15.30 -26.95
C LYS A 372 3.34 -15.51 -26.92
N SER A 373 2.84 -16.62 -26.37
CA SER A 373 1.38 -16.87 -26.26
C SER A 373 0.72 -15.78 -25.41
N LEU A 374 1.30 -15.43 -24.27
CA LEU A 374 0.78 -14.37 -23.40
C LEU A 374 0.67 -13.02 -24.13
N LEU A 375 1.68 -12.64 -24.92
CA LEU A 375 1.64 -11.41 -25.71
C LEU A 375 0.57 -11.45 -26.81
N LEU A 376 0.46 -12.57 -27.52
CA LEU A 376 -0.54 -12.77 -28.58
C LEU A 376 -1.97 -12.76 -28.03
N GLU A 377 -2.20 -13.44 -26.91
CA GLU A 377 -3.50 -13.47 -26.24
C GLU A 377 -3.87 -12.07 -25.70
N ALA A 378 -2.91 -11.34 -25.12
CA ALA A 378 -3.12 -9.95 -24.72
C ALA A 378 -3.45 -9.03 -25.92
N ASP A 379 -2.89 -9.28 -27.10
CA ASP A 379 -3.24 -8.54 -28.32
C ASP A 379 -4.63 -8.91 -28.85
N ALA A 380 -5.03 -10.17 -28.74
CA ALA A 380 -6.40 -10.59 -29.07
C ALA A 380 -7.43 -9.88 -28.16
N LEU A 381 -7.14 -9.75 -26.86
CA LEU A 381 -7.99 -9.02 -25.92
C LEU A 381 -8.19 -7.55 -26.32
N LYS A 382 -7.17 -6.87 -26.86
CA LYS A 382 -7.29 -5.48 -27.32
C LYS A 382 -8.34 -5.29 -28.41
N ASN A 383 -8.50 -6.31 -29.25
CA ASN A 383 -9.34 -6.31 -30.43
C ASN A 383 -10.73 -6.92 -30.18
N THR A 384 -11.02 -7.31 -28.93
CA THR A 384 -12.34 -7.87 -28.59
C THR A 384 -13.41 -6.79 -28.73
N PRO A 385 -14.58 -7.10 -29.33
CA PRO A 385 -15.71 -6.17 -29.38
C PRO A 385 -16.06 -5.66 -27.99
N LYS A 386 -16.31 -4.36 -27.88
CA LYS A 386 -16.63 -3.69 -26.61
C LYS A 386 -18.13 -3.46 -26.55
N LEU A 387 -18.76 -3.90 -25.47
CA LEU A 387 -20.16 -3.62 -25.17
C LEU A 387 -20.37 -2.11 -24.94
N PHE A 388 -19.42 -1.47 -24.25
CA PHE A 388 -19.54 -0.07 -23.84
C PHE A 388 -18.70 0.86 -24.71
N ASN A 389 -19.34 1.55 -25.65
CA ASN A 389 -18.65 2.50 -26.53
C ASN A 389 -18.48 3.89 -25.90
N ILE A 390 -17.37 4.08 -25.18
CA ILE A 390 -16.99 5.38 -24.58
C ILE A 390 -16.77 6.53 -25.59
N ASN A 391 -16.56 6.24 -26.88
CA ASN A 391 -16.31 7.27 -27.91
C ASN A 391 -17.52 7.48 -28.82
N ASN A 392 -18.70 7.02 -28.40
CA ASN A 392 -19.94 7.32 -29.10
C ASN A 392 -20.15 8.84 -29.19
N LYS A 393 -20.77 9.29 -30.28
CA LYS A 393 -21.11 10.70 -30.49
C LYS A 393 -22.63 10.81 -30.46
N PRO A 394 -23.23 11.19 -29.32
CA PRO A 394 -24.68 11.20 -29.21
C PRO A 394 -25.28 12.26 -30.14
N THR A 395 -26.42 11.94 -30.75
CA THR A 395 -27.15 12.88 -31.61
C THR A 395 -27.96 13.87 -30.78
N VAL A 396 -28.47 13.42 -29.63
CA VAL A 396 -29.16 14.27 -28.65
C VAL A 396 -28.16 14.75 -27.60
N LEU A 397 -28.04 16.06 -27.46
CA LEU A 397 -27.08 16.70 -26.55
C LEU A 397 -27.80 17.37 -25.39
N PHE A 398 -27.53 16.87 -24.18
CA PHE A 398 -27.94 17.52 -22.94
C PHE A 398 -26.96 18.65 -22.59
N ARG A 399 -27.49 19.79 -22.16
CA ARG A 399 -26.75 20.95 -21.65
C ARG A 399 -26.33 20.76 -20.20
N ASP A 400 -27.16 20.08 -19.41
CA ASP A 400 -26.90 19.70 -18.03
C ASP A 400 -26.57 18.22 -17.93
N PHE A 401 -25.34 17.91 -17.52
CA PHE A 401 -24.89 16.53 -17.39
C PHE A 401 -25.59 15.80 -16.24
N ASN A 402 -25.86 16.47 -15.12
CA ASN A 402 -26.49 15.84 -13.97
C ASN A 402 -27.97 15.57 -14.25
N PHE A 403 -28.64 16.45 -15.00
CA PHE A 403 -29.99 16.17 -15.51
C PHE A 403 -30.01 14.96 -16.45
N LYS A 404 -29.02 14.83 -17.35
CA LYS A 404 -28.85 13.63 -18.18
C LYS A 404 -28.68 12.36 -17.34
N LEU A 405 -27.97 12.43 -16.22
CA LEU A 405 -27.77 11.27 -15.35
C LEU A 405 -29.09 10.80 -14.72
N LEU A 406 -30.00 11.70 -14.33
CA LEU A 406 -31.34 11.33 -13.86
C LEU A 406 -32.15 10.60 -14.95
N VAL A 407 -32.05 11.06 -16.19
CA VAL A 407 -32.67 10.40 -17.35
C VAL A 407 -32.07 9.01 -17.60
N ILE A 408 -30.75 8.87 -17.43
CA ILE A 408 -30.08 7.57 -17.52
C ILE A 408 -30.55 6.66 -16.38
N GLU A 409 -30.66 7.14 -15.15
CA GLU A 409 -31.16 6.38 -14.01
C GLU A 409 -32.54 5.80 -14.30
N GLU A 410 -33.46 6.66 -14.75
CA GLU A 410 -34.81 6.26 -15.08
C GLU A 410 -34.86 5.24 -16.23
N LEU A 411 -34.20 5.52 -17.36
CA LEU A 411 -34.33 4.67 -18.55
C LEU A 411 -33.48 3.38 -18.49
N MET A 412 -32.29 3.44 -17.89
CA MET A 412 -31.32 2.32 -17.89
C MET A 412 -31.52 1.39 -16.69
N TYR A 413 -31.82 1.93 -15.52
CA TYR A 413 -31.82 1.17 -14.27
C TYR A 413 -33.23 0.92 -13.74
N ARG A 414 -34.16 1.90 -13.81
CA ARG A 414 -35.54 1.73 -13.34
C ARG A 414 -36.46 1.06 -14.36
N GLN A 415 -36.47 1.58 -15.59
CA GLN A 415 -37.28 1.01 -16.68
C GLN A 415 -36.57 -0.12 -17.44
N GLU A 416 -35.23 -0.19 -17.36
CA GLU A 416 -34.38 -1.18 -18.05
C GLU A 416 -34.56 -1.22 -19.58
N ILE A 417 -34.87 -0.08 -20.21
CA ILE A 417 -35.09 0.04 -21.67
C ILE A 417 -33.94 0.73 -22.42
N LEU A 418 -33.04 1.42 -21.73
CA LEU A 418 -31.81 1.98 -22.31
C LEU A 418 -30.67 0.96 -22.18
N LEU A 419 -30.41 0.23 -23.27
CA LEU A 419 -29.44 -0.87 -23.32
C LEU A 419 -28.14 -0.50 -24.07
N PRO A 420 -27.00 -1.13 -23.73
CA PRO A 420 -26.81 -2.08 -22.62
C PRO A 420 -26.82 -1.38 -21.25
N LYS A 421 -27.31 -2.08 -20.22
CA LYS A 421 -27.20 -1.65 -18.82
C LYS A 421 -25.73 -1.54 -18.45
N PHE A 422 -25.30 -0.36 -18.02
CA PHE A 422 -23.90 -0.13 -17.69
C PHE A 422 -23.53 -0.85 -16.40
N ASP A 423 -22.36 -1.50 -16.42
CA ASP A 423 -21.79 -2.22 -15.30
C ASP A 423 -20.29 -1.91 -15.24
N LEU A 424 -19.84 -1.39 -14.10
CA LEU A 424 -18.45 -0.97 -13.90
C LEU A 424 -17.47 -2.13 -14.07
N ASP A 425 -17.78 -3.33 -13.57
CA ASP A 425 -16.86 -4.45 -13.57
C ASP A 425 -16.70 -5.06 -14.97
N LEU A 426 -17.77 -5.06 -15.78
CA LEU A 426 -17.71 -5.40 -17.19
C LEU A 426 -16.96 -4.31 -17.98
N PHE A 427 -17.24 -3.03 -17.74
CA PHE A 427 -16.54 -1.93 -18.37
C PHE A 427 -15.03 -1.95 -18.09
N ALA A 428 -14.65 -2.18 -16.83
CA ALA A 428 -13.27 -2.30 -16.38
C ALA A 428 -12.54 -3.47 -17.07
N LYS A 429 -13.24 -4.55 -17.41
CA LYS A 429 -12.68 -5.67 -18.21
C LYS A 429 -12.47 -5.30 -19.68
N GLU A 430 -13.32 -4.47 -20.28
CA GLU A 430 -13.24 -4.07 -21.69
C GLU A 430 -12.28 -2.91 -21.96
N TYR A 431 -11.93 -2.12 -20.95
CA TYR A 431 -11.33 -0.80 -21.18
C TYR A 431 -9.94 -0.68 -21.84
N ILE A 432 -8.99 -1.59 -21.84
CA ILE A 432 -7.68 -1.58 -22.55
C ILE A 432 -6.68 -0.40 -22.41
N LYS A 433 -7.06 0.85 -22.10
CA LYS A 433 -6.10 1.99 -22.07
C LYS A 433 -5.31 2.08 -20.78
N ARG A 434 -5.94 1.71 -19.66
CA ARG A 434 -5.34 1.50 -18.35
C ARG A 434 -6.18 0.46 -17.60
N GLU A 435 -5.67 0.03 -16.45
CA GLU A 435 -6.46 -0.71 -15.47
C GLU A 435 -7.42 0.27 -14.79
N ILE A 436 -8.68 -0.15 -14.62
CA ILE A 436 -9.68 0.52 -13.79
C ILE A 436 -9.90 -0.40 -12.62
N ASP A 437 -9.66 0.10 -11.41
CA ASP A 437 -9.77 -0.64 -10.16
C ASP A 437 -10.81 0.07 -9.28
N ARG A 438 -11.85 -0.66 -8.87
CA ARG A 438 -12.93 -0.10 -8.06
C ARG A 438 -12.43 0.41 -6.70
N GLU A 439 -11.49 -0.29 -6.07
CA GLU A 439 -11.00 0.06 -4.74
C GLU A 439 -10.10 1.30 -4.77
N GLU A 440 -9.36 1.48 -5.86
CA GLU A 440 -8.44 2.62 -6.01
C GLU A 440 -9.09 3.83 -6.68
N ASP A 441 -9.82 3.61 -7.78
CA ASP A 441 -10.49 4.68 -8.53
C ASP A 441 -11.82 5.10 -7.87
N GLY A 442 -12.38 4.29 -6.96
CA GLY A 442 -13.75 4.45 -6.45
C GLY A 442 -13.95 5.61 -5.48
N TYR A 443 -12.88 6.18 -4.93
CA TYR A 443 -12.91 7.35 -4.05
C TYR A 443 -13.19 8.67 -4.78
N GLU A 444 -13.09 8.68 -6.11
CA GLU A 444 -13.46 9.83 -6.94
C GLU A 444 -14.34 9.38 -8.12
N CYS A 445 -14.93 10.35 -8.82
CA CYS A 445 -15.62 10.05 -10.07
C CYS A 445 -14.64 9.47 -11.11
N ILE A 446 -14.83 8.21 -11.49
CA ILE A 446 -14.04 7.52 -12.51
C ILE A 446 -14.24 8.23 -13.85
N ALA A 447 -13.18 8.89 -14.33
CA ALA A 447 -13.25 9.79 -15.49
C ALA A 447 -13.75 9.09 -16.77
N GLU A 448 -13.37 7.83 -16.96
CA GLU A 448 -13.84 6.99 -18.06
C GLU A 448 -15.35 6.71 -18.02
N VAL A 449 -15.88 6.39 -16.83
CA VAL A 449 -17.31 6.12 -16.63
C VAL A 449 -18.11 7.40 -16.83
N LYS A 450 -17.64 8.51 -16.26
CA LYS A 450 -18.22 9.84 -16.50
C LYS A 450 -18.24 10.20 -17.98
N LYS A 451 -17.17 9.90 -18.72
CA LYS A 451 -17.11 10.10 -20.17
C LYS A 451 -18.08 9.17 -20.91
N TYR A 452 -18.20 7.92 -20.48
CA TYR A 452 -19.19 6.99 -21.04
C TYR A 452 -20.60 7.57 -20.89
N PHE A 453 -21.04 7.95 -19.70
CA PHE A 453 -22.38 8.49 -19.48
C PHE A 453 -22.64 9.80 -20.24
N LYS A 454 -21.63 10.65 -20.40
CA LYS A 454 -21.73 11.82 -21.30
C LYS A 454 -22.06 11.43 -22.74
N ASN A 455 -21.50 10.31 -23.20
CA ASN A 455 -21.56 9.86 -24.60
C ASN A 455 -22.64 8.79 -24.87
N VAL A 456 -23.35 8.31 -23.85
CA VAL A 456 -24.50 7.42 -24.03
C VAL A 456 -25.51 8.11 -24.94
N GLU A 457 -25.90 7.43 -26.02
CA GLU A 457 -26.96 7.88 -26.91
C GLU A 457 -28.30 7.52 -26.28
N ILE A 458 -29.22 8.50 -26.26
CA ILE A 458 -30.58 8.29 -25.79
C ILE A 458 -31.52 8.73 -26.92
N PRO A 459 -32.10 7.78 -27.67
CA PRO A 459 -33.05 8.10 -28.74
C PRO A 459 -34.25 8.89 -28.22
N MET A 460 -34.77 9.81 -29.02
CA MET A 460 -35.98 10.58 -28.68
C MET A 460 -37.16 9.70 -28.29
N THR A 461 -37.31 8.53 -28.91
CA THR A 461 -38.37 7.56 -28.60
C THR A 461 -38.28 6.96 -27.19
N LEU A 462 -37.10 7.00 -26.55
CA LEU A 462 -36.95 6.64 -25.14
C LEU A 462 -37.17 7.85 -24.23
N LEU A 463 -36.72 9.03 -24.65
CA LEU A 463 -36.92 10.28 -23.91
C LEU A 463 -38.42 10.61 -23.74
N GLU A 464 -39.25 10.28 -24.74
CA GLU A 464 -40.71 10.38 -24.65
C GLU A 464 -41.34 9.46 -23.59
N LYS A 465 -40.63 8.43 -23.11
CA LYS A 465 -41.13 7.50 -22.09
C LYS A 465 -40.82 7.95 -20.67
N VAL A 466 -40.06 9.03 -20.50
CA VAL A 466 -39.75 9.60 -19.19
C VAL A 466 -40.93 10.45 -18.74
N THR A 467 -41.67 9.96 -17.74
CA THR A 467 -42.78 10.68 -17.11
C THR A 467 -42.40 11.23 -15.73
N GLN A 468 -41.43 10.60 -15.07
CA GLN A 468 -40.96 10.93 -13.74
C GLN A 468 -39.44 10.88 -13.70
N LEU A 469 -38.81 11.76 -12.93
CA LEU A 469 -37.38 11.68 -12.59
C LEU A 469 -37.22 11.65 -11.07
N TYR A 470 -36.23 10.90 -10.59
CA TYR A 470 -35.91 10.81 -9.18
C TYR A 470 -34.44 11.18 -8.95
N GLN A 471 -34.19 12.15 -8.06
CA GLN A 471 -32.86 12.54 -7.63
C GLN A 471 -32.60 12.08 -6.19
N ASP A 472 -31.81 11.03 -6.06
CA ASP A 472 -31.40 10.45 -4.78
C ASP A 472 -30.43 11.36 -4.01
N SER A 473 -30.66 11.56 -2.70
CA SER A 473 -29.72 12.28 -1.81
C SER A 473 -28.47 11.47 -1.48
N GLY A 474 -28.50 10.16 -1.70
CA GLY A 474 -27.48 9.19 -1.33
C GLY A 474 -27.59 8.66 0.09
N LEU A 475 -28.47 9.21 0.92
CA LEU A 475 -28.62 8.80 2.32
C LEU A 475 -29.28 7.41 2.46
N ASN A 476 -30.04 6.98 1.45
CA ASN A 476 -30.80 5.73 1.44
C ASN A 476 -30.28 4.68 0.44
N GLY A 477 -29.04 4.82 -0.05
CA GLY A 477 -28.42 3.84 -0.94
C GLY A 477 -27.94 4.39 -2.29
N GLY A 478 -28.27 5.64 -2.64
CA GLY A 478 -27.75 6.31 -3.82
C GLY A 478 -28.32 5.78 -5.15
N ALA A 479 -28.17 6.60 -6.20
CA ALA A 479 -28.55 6.19 -7.56
C ALA A 479 -27.58 5.16 -8.13
N VAL A 480 -28.08 4.20 -8.93
CA VAL A 480 -27.23 3.12 -9.47
C VAL A 480 -26.15 3.64 -10.40
N PHE A 481 -26.41 4.71 -11.16
CA PHE A 481 -25.36 5.34 -11.96
C PHE A 481 -24.19 5.88 -11.10
N LEU A 482 -24.45 6.31 -9.84
CA LEU A 482 -23.42 6.78 -8.92
C LEU A 482 -22.58 5.62 -8.40
N GLU A 483 -23.18 4.49 -8.04
CA GLU A 483 -22.43 3.28 -7.63
C GLU A 483 -21.41 2.82 -8.69
N HIS A 484 -21.66 3.14 -9.96
CA HIS A 484 -20.76 2.84 -11.06
C HIS A 484 -19.78 3.97 -11.39
N MET A 485 -20.20 5.23 -11.26
CA MET A 485 -19.37 6.39 -11.60
C MET A 485 -18.44 6.83 -10.46
N HIS A 486 -18.91 6.75 -9.22
CA HIS A 486 -18.20 7.09 -7.98
C HIS A 486 -18.57 6.05 -6.91
N PRO A 487 -18.03 4.81 -7.01
CA PRO A 487 -18.40 3.68 -6.15
C PRO A 487 -18.41 3.90 -4.64
N PHE A 488 -17.52 4.76 -4.12
CA PHE A 488 -17.44 5.08 -2.70
C PHE A 488 -17.92 6.49 -2.39
N TRP A 489 -18.83 7.01 -3.22
CA TRP A 489 -19.54 8.25 -2.93
C TRP A 489 -20.30 8.13 -1.60
N ASP A 490 -20.01 9.02 -0.66
CA ASP A 490 -20.65 9.04 0.65
C ASP A 490 -20.99 10.49 1.04
N PRO A 491 -22.23 10.95 0.79
CA PRO A 491 -22.66 12.28 1.19
C PRO A 491 -22.69 12.45 2.71
N GLY A 492 -22.85 11.38 3.49
CA GLY A 492 -22.76 11.40 4.94
C GLY A 492 -21.35 11.72 5.47
N MET A 493 -20.33 11.49 4.65
CA MET A 493 -18.93 11.82 4.93
C MET A 493 -18.47 13.11 4.23
N GLY A 494 -19.38 13.85 3.61
CA GLY A 494 -19.15 15.18 3.06
C GLY A 494 -18.97 15.24 1.54
N ASP A 495 -19.21 14.15 0.81
CA ASP A 495 -19.25 14.22 -0.66
C ASP A 495 -20.46 15.01 -1.16
N GLU A 496 -20.28 15.80 -2.20
CA GLU A 496 -21.37 16.62 -2.74
C GLU A 496 -22.35 15.78 -3.58
N VAL A 497 -23.65 16.02 -3.39
CA VAL A 497 -24.69 15.50 -4.28
C VAL A 497 -24.58 16.15 -5.66
N PRO A 498 -24.64 15.37 -6.77
CA PRO A 498 -24.63 15.94 -8.12
C PRO A 498 -25.78 16.92 -8.37
N LYS A 499 -25.48 18.23 -8.42
CA LYS A 499 -26.51 19.28 -8.56
C LYS A 499 -26.99 19.48 -9.99
N VAL A 500 -28.30 19.43 -10.21
CA VAL A 500 -28.98 19.88 -11.44
C VAL A 500 -28.98 21.42 -11.47
N THR A 501 -28.52 22.00 -12.57
CA THR A 501 -28.34 23.46 -12.70
C THR A 501 -29.38 24.08 -13.64
N ASN A 502 -29.33 25.41 -13.78
CA ASN A 502 -30.17 26.14 -14.74
C ASN A 502 -29.95 25.72 -16.20
N LYS A 503 -28.90 24.96 -16.53
CA LYS A 503 -28.70 24.40 -17.87
C LYS A 503 -29.77 23.37 -18.21
N ALA A 504 -30.38 22.72 -17.22
CA ALA A 504 -31.44 21.73 -17.42
C ALA A 504 -32.69 22.34 -18.08
N ILE A 505 -32.89 23.65 -17.97
CA ILE A 505 -34.02 24.37 -18.61
C ILE A 505 -34.02 24.13 -20.13
N ASP A 506 -32.85 24.12 -20.76
CA ASP A 506 -32.71 23.87 -22.20
C ASP A 506 -33.07 22.40 -22.54
N ASP A 507 -32.83 21.49 -21.60
CA ASP A 507 -33.02 20.06 -21.76
C ASP A 507 -34.46 19.61 -21.50
N LEU A 508 -35.28 20.42 -20.84
CA LEU A 508 -36.71 20.10 -20.62
C LEU A 508 -37.45 19.86 -21.94
N ALA A 509 -37.03 20.50 -23.05
CA ALA A 509 -37.62 20.27 -24.37
C ALA A 509 -37.40 18.83 -24.89
N LEU A 510 -36.42 18.10 -24.34
CA LEU A 510 -36.12 16.72 -24.70
C LEU A 510 -37.10 15.72 -24.06
N LEU A 511 -37.79 16.11 -22.99
CA LEU A 511 -38.66 15.24 -22.19
C LEU A 511 -40.12 15.75 -22.24
N PRO A 512 -40.83 15.59 -23.37
CA PRO A 512 -42.14 16.21 -23.56
C PRO A 512 -43.24 15.66 -22.66
N ASN A 513 -43.04 14.47 -22.08
CA ASN A 513 -44.02 13.78 -21.23
C ASN A 513 -43.63 13.77 -19.74
N LEU A 514 -42.57 14.49 -19.35
CA LEU A 514 -42.17 14.62 -17.95
C LEU A 514 -43.23 15.42 -17.19
N THR A 515 -43.81 14.81 -16.17
CA THR A 515 -44.84 15.43 -15.32
C THR A 515 -44.38 15.64 -13.89
N GLU A 516 -43.33 14.95 -13.43
CA GLU A 516 -42.93 14.96 -12.03
C GLU A 516 -41.41 14.81 -11.86
N ILE A 517 -40.84 15.52 -10.87
CA ILE A 517 -39.47 15.29 -10.39
C ILE A 517 -39.49 15.20 -8.86
N ILE A 518 -38.96 14.10 -8.33
CA ILE A 518 -38.83 13.85 -6.90
C ILE A 518 -37.38 14.08 -6.46
N GLY A 519 -37.16 14.74 -5.32
CA GLY A 519 -35.85 14.91 -4.69
C GLY A 519 -34.99 16.04 -5.29
N LEU A 520 -35.59 16.94 -6.07
CA LEU A 520 -34.84 18.03 -6.73
C LEU A 520 -34.23 19.03 -5.74
N GLU A 521 -34.78 19.14 -4.53
CA GLU A 521 -34.26 19.95 -3.42
C GLU A 521 -32.82 19.60 -3.06
N ASN A 522 -32.38 18.36 -3.30
CA ASN A 522 -30.99 17.92 -3.14
C ASN A 522 -30.01 18.69 -4.05
N SER A 523 -30.51 19.31 -5.12
CA SER A 523 -29.73 20.21 -5.99
C SER A 523 -29.68 21.67 -5.54
N GLU A 524 -30.44 22.05 -4.50
CA GLU A 524 -30.69 23.45 -4.12
C GLU A 524 -31.11 24.31 -5.33
N PRO A 525 -32.20 23.94 -6.03
CA PRO A 525 -32.53 24.48 -7.34
C PRO A 525 -32.78 25.99 -7.29
N SER A 526 -32.26 26.71 -8.28
CA SER A 526 -32.48 28.15 -8.34
C SER A 526 -33.94 28.47 -8.69
N LYS A 527 -34.43 29.65 -8.26
CA LYS A 527 -35.77 30.16 -8.62
C LYS A 527 -36.05 30.14 -10.12
N LYS A 528 -35.00 30.33 -10.95
CA LYS A 528 -35.13 30.29 -12.40
C LYS A 528 -35.51 28.90 -12.91
N LEU A 529 -34.88 27.86 -12.38
CA LEU A 529 -35.19 26.47 -12.73
C LEU A 529 -36.60 26.09 -12.23
N LEU A 530 -36.93 26.44 -10.99
CA LEU A 530 -38.25 26.20 -10.41
C LEU A 530 -39.38 26.84 -11.26
N ASN A 531 -39.22 28.09 -11.68
CA ASN A 531 -40.19 28.76 -12.55
C ASN A 531 -40.34 28.05 -13.90
N ALA A 532 -39.23 27.62 -14.52
CA ALA A 532 -39.26 26.94 -15.81
C ALA A 532 -39.96 25.56 -15.75
N LEU A 533 -39.83 24.85 -14.61
CA LEU A 533 -40.53 23.60 -14.35
C LEU A 533 -42.03 23.84 -14.15
N ALA A 534 -42.39 24.86 -13.35
CA ALA A 534 -43.78 25.25 -13.12
C ALA A 534 -44.50 25.72 -14.40
N GLU A 535 -43.82 26.47 -15.29
CA GLU A 535 -44.36 26.88 -16.61
C GLU A 535 -44.74 25.69 -17.51
N ARG A 536 -44.15 24.51 -17.25
CA ARG A 536 -44.45 23.26 -17.96
C ARG A 536 -45.40 22.34 -17.21
N ASN A 537 -45.93 22.78 -16.06
CA ASN A 537 -46.75 21.97 -15.14
C ASN A 537 -46.04 20.69 -14.68
N ILE A 538 -44.73 20.76 -14.42
CA ILE A 538 -43.98 19.67 -13.80
C ILE A 538 -44.10 19.80 -12.28
N GLU A 539 -44.65 18.76 -11.64
CA GLU A 539 -44.82 18.66 -10.19
C GLU A 539 -43.48 18.33 -9.52
N LEU A 540 -43.28 18.86 -8.31
CA LEU A 540 -42.06 18.66 -7.51
C LEU A 540 -42.46 18.06 -6.17
N GLU A 541 -41.87 16.93 -5.83
CA GLU A 541 -42.02 16.28 -4.53
C GLU A 541 -40.66 16.18 -3.82
N GLU A 542 -40.67 16.27 -2.50
CA GLU A 542 -39.48 16.04 -1.67
C GLU A 542 -39.17 14.54 -1.59
N GLU A 543 -37.89 14.20 -1.46
CA GLU A 543 -37.44 12.83 -1.20
C GLU A 543 -37.85 12.39 0.23
N GLU A 544 -38.52 11.24 0.35
CA GLU A 544 -38.99 10.68 1.64
C GLU A 544 -37.88 10.02 2.50
#